data_AF-A0A524I6E5-F1
#
_entry.id   AF-A0A524I6E5-F1
#
_cell.length_a   1.000
_cell.length_b   1.000
_cell.length_c   1.000
_cell.angle_alpha   90.00
_cell.angle_beta   90.00
_cell.angle_gamma   90.00
#
_symmetry.space_group_name_H-M   'P 1'
#
loop_
_entity.id
_entity.type
_entity.pdbx_description
1 polymer ?
#
loop_
_entity_poly.entity_id
_entity_poly.type
_entity_poly.pdbx_seq_one_letter_code
_entity_poly.pdbx_strand_id
1 'polypeptide(L)'
;MLFTIVVLLSAIGTAAGLAFHRFWTTRKEAGATILYAELLQKFGVWLALRTIQAARKASPKNWWGFAKALPLWRQPDLEKWLYIGFYGSFAYLAASGFFFAIFVPRGLYGFPLVGHVMGGGLFAACLTVIVILKGRNFISVPKPVSLSQALLDPRKMGITAVRVKLAAFWLFVLAGLLLALSALLPMLPLLRTAGQKFMFEFHRYSALVSAIAAAVYIDLEVFGPRRL
;
A
#
# COMPACT_ATOMS: atom_id res chain seq x y z
N MET A 1 10.58 20.14 2.97
CA MET A 1 10.00 20.19 4.33
C MET A 1 8.54 19.75 4.35
N LEU A 2 7.63 20.41 3.61
CA LEU A 2 6.20 20.04 3.61
C LEU A 2 5.96 18.57 3.22
N PHE A 3 6.53 18.09 2.11
CA PHE A 3 6.39 16.69 1.70
C PHE A 3 6.83 15.71 2.79
N THR A 4 7.97 15.96 3.43
CA THR A 4 8.49 15.12 4.53
C THR A 4 7.50 15.03 5.68
N ILE A 5 6.92 16.16 6.09
CA ILE A 5 5.90 16.21 7.15
C ILE A 5 4.69 15.36 6.72
N VAL A 6 4.20 15.54 5.50
CA VAL A 6 3.05 14.78 4.98
C VAL A 6 3.35 13.28 4.94
N VAL A 7 4.54 12.87 4.50
CA VAL A 7 4.95 11.46 4.48
C VAL A 7 4.99 10.88 5.89
N LEU A 8 5.61 11.57 6.85
CA LEU A 8 5.73 11.09 8.22
C LEU A 8 4.35 10.98 8.90
N LEU A 9 3.50 12.01 8.77
CA LEU A 9 2.15 11.98 9.31
C LEU A 9 1.31 10.88 8.67
N SER A 10 1.41 10.69 7.36
CA SER A 10 0.67 9.65 6.64
C SER A 10 1.15 8.25 7.03
N ALA A 11 2.46 8.05 7.17
CA ALA A 11 3.04 6.78 7.59
C ALA A 11 2.61 6.42 9.02
N ILE A 12 2.70 7.37 9.96
CA ILE A 12 2.28 7.19 11.35
C ILE A 12 0.76 6.94 11.41
N GLY A 13 -0.02 7.76 10.73
CA GLY A 13 -1.48 7.65 10.70
C GLY A 13 -1.95 6.31 10.11
N THR A 14 -1.33 5.87 9.01
CA THR A 14 -1.64 4.57 8.39
C THR A 14 -1.26 3.43 9.33
N ALA A 15 -0.06 3.46 9.92
CA ALA A 15 0.38 2.42 10.85
C ALA A 15 -0.51 2.33 12.10
N ALA A 16 -0.87 3.48 12.68
CA ALA A 16 -1.76 3.56 13.84
C ALA A 16 -3.18 3.08 13.50
N GLY A 17 -3.73 3.52 12.36
CA GLY A 17 -5.05 3.11 11.90
C GLY A 17 -5.14 1.59 11.66
N LEU A 18 -4.14 1.00 11.00
CA LEU A 18 -4.08 -0.45 10.78
C LEU A 18 -3.85 -1.22 12.10
N ALA A 19 -3.01 -0.70 13.00
CA ALA A 19 -2.83 -1.28 14.33
C ALA A 19 -4.15 -1.27 15.12
N PHE A 20 -4.89 -0.17 15.08
CA PHE A 20 -6.18 -0.05 15.75
C PHE A 20 -7.23 -0.97 15.13
N HIS A 21 -7.29 -1.07 13.79
CA HIS A 21 -8.17 -2.02 13.11
C HIS A 21 -7.91 -3.47 13.56
N ARG A 22 -6.65 -3.88 13.67
CA ARG A 22 -6.28 -5.21 14.18
C ARG A 22 -6.66 -5.41 15.64
N PHE A 23 -6.43 -4.41 16.49
CA PHE A 23 -6.89 -4.45 17.88
C PHE A 23 -8.40 -4.65 17.98
N TRP A 24 -9.17 -3.86 17.22
CA TRP A 24 -10.62 -3.89 17.21
C TRP A 24 -11.19 -5.23 16.72
N THR A 25 -10.59 -5.78 15.66
CA THR A 25 -11.06 -7.04 15.06
C THR A 25 -10.64 -8.30 15.84
N THR A 26 -9.56 -8.23 16.64
CA THR A 26 -9.06 -9.38 17.41
C THR A 26 -9.61 -9.47 18.84
N ARG A 27 -10.19 -8.38 19.37
CA ARG A 27 -10.71 -8.32 20.74
C ARG A 27 -12.21 -8.04 20.76
N LYS A 28 -13.00 -9.05 21.15
CA LYS A 28 -14.46 -8.91 21.33
C LYS A 28 -14.82 -7.81 22.34
N GLU A 29 -13.99 -7.64 23.37
CA GLU A 29 -14.15 -6.61 24.42
C GLU A 29 -13.97 -5.17 23.91
N ALA A 30 -13.25 -4.98 22.80
CA ALA A 30 -13.05 -3.64 22.22
C ALA A 30 -14.37 -3.03 21.75
N GLY A 31 -15.23 -3.84 21.11
CA GLY A 31 -16.55 -3.41 20.65
C GLY A 31 -17.58 -3.16 21.75
N ALA A 32 -17.33 -3.65 22.97
CA ALA A 32 -18.20 -3.46 24.14
C ALA A 32 -17.76 -2.30 25.04
N THR A 33 -16.56 -1.75 24.84
CA THR A 33 -16.01 -0.66 25.66
C THR A 33 -16.54 0.68 25.15
N ILE A 34 -17.45 1.31 25.91
CA ILE A 34 -18.09 2.59 25.53
C ILE A 34 -17.20 3.80 25.86
N LEU A 35 -16.34 3.68 26.89
CA LEU A 35 -15.49 4.77 27.34
C LEU A 35 -14.19 4.86 26.53
N TYR A 36 -13.98 5.98 25.83
CA TYR A 36 -12.80 6.20 24.98
C TYR A 36 -11.46 6.12 25.74
N ALA A 37 -11.42 6.59 27.00
CA ALA A 37 -10.20 6.55 27.81
C ALA A 37 -9.76 5.10 28.10
N GLU A 38 -10.71 4.24 28.45
CA GLU A 38 -10.47 2.82 28.71
C GLU A 38 -10.08 2.09 27.41
N LEU A 39 -10.74 2.42 26.29
CA LEU A 39 -10.40 1.88 24.99
C LEU A 39 -8.97 2.23 24.57
N LEU A 40 -8.55 3.49 24.78
CA LEU A 40 -7.20 3.95 24.47
C LEU A 40 -6.15 3.26 25.35
N GLN A 41 -6.44 3.08 26.64
CA GLN A 41 -5.57 2.33 27.55
C GLN A 41 -5.40 0.87 27.10
N LYS A 42 -6.51 0.18 26.80
CA LYS A 42 -6.50 -1.20 26.28
C LYS A 42 -5.72 -1.31 24.97
N PHE A 43 -5.91 -0.36 24.06
CA PHE A 43 -5.16 -0.30 22.81
C PHE A 43 -3.66 -0.08 23.06
N GLY A 44 -3.28 0.85 23.94
CA GLY A 44 -1.89 1.14 24.28
C GLY A 44 -1.17 -0.07 24.86
N VAL A 45 -1.80 -0.77 25.81
CA VAL A 45 -1.25 -2.01 26.39
C VAL A 45 -1.10 -3.10 25.32
N TRP A 46 -2.11 -3.29 24.47
CA TRP A 46 -2.06 -4.25 23.37
C TRP A 46 -0.92 -3.94 22.39
N LEU A 47 -0.77 -2.67 22.01
CA LEU A 47 0.25 -2.22 21.08
C LEU A 47 1.66 -2.41 21.66
N ALA A 48 1.87 -2.06 22.92
CA ALA A 48 3.15 -2.24 23.61
C ALA A 48 3.54 -3.72 23.66
N LEU A 49 2.63 -4.60 24.10
CA LEU A 49 2.87 -6.04 24.14
C LEU A 49 3.18 -6.61 22.74
N ARG A 50 2.42 -6.19 21.72
CA ARG A 50 2.62 -6.66 20.36
C ARG A 50 3.96 -6.20 19.79
N THR A 51 4.37 -4.97 20.10
CA THR A 51 5.65 -4.41 19.70
C THR A 51 6.81 -5.16 20.33
N ILE A 52 6.74 -5.43 21.64
CA ILE A 52 7.76 -6.21 22.35
C ILE A 52 7.85 -7.64 21.79
N GLN A 53 6.71 -8.30 21.54
CA GLN A 53 6.68 -9.64 20.94
C GLN A 53 7.29 -9.66 19.54
N ALA A 54 6.99 -8.65 18.71
CA ALA A 54 7.56 -8.51 17.38
C ALA A 54 9.08 -8.28 17.45
N ALA A 55 9.54 -7.39 18.32
CA ALA A 55 10.95 -7.10 18.52
C ALA A 55 11.73 -8.35 18.98
N ARG A 56 11.20 -9.11 19.94
CA ARG A 56 11.82 -10.37 20.40
C ARG A 56 11.92 -11.44 19.29
N LYS A 57 11.03 -11.38 18.30
CA LYS A 57 11.03 -12.28 17.14
C LYS A 57 11.80 -11.71 15.94
N ALA A 58 12.25 -10.47 16.00
CA ALA A 58 13.03 -9.86 14.94
C ALA A 58 14.46 -10.43 14.96
N SER A 59 14.68 -11.49 14.19
CA SER A 59 16.00 -12.08 13.98
C SER A 59 16.21 -12.38 12.50
N PRO A 60 17.44 -12.31 11.97
CA PRO A 60 17.72 -12.65 10.58
C PRO A 60 17.20 -14.05 10.20
N LYS A 61 17.29 -15.02 11.11
CA LYS A 61 16.75 -16.38 10.93
C LYS A 61 15.24 -16.39 10.74
N ASN A 62 14.50 -15.60 11.54
CA ASN A 62 13.04 -15.52 11.42
C ASN A 62 12.62 -14.78 10.16
N TRP A 63 13.35 -13.72 9.76
CA TRP A 63 13.13 -13.04 8.49
C TRP A 63 13.36 -13.96 7.30
N TRP A 64 14.41 -14.77 7.34
CA TRP A 64 14.67 -15.78 6.31
C TRP A 64 13.61 -16.87 6.26
N GLY A 65 13.15 -17.33 7.43
CA GLY A 65 12.03 -18.27 7.54
C GLY A 65 10.74 -17.70 6.95
N PHE A 66 10.42 -16.44 7.26
CA PHE A 66 9.29 -15.73 6.68
C PHE A 66 9.41 -15.61 5.15
N ALA A 67 10.59 -15.21 4.66
CA ALA A 67 10.85 -15.10 3.22
C ALA A 67 10.60 -16.44 2.51
N LYS A 68 11.11 -17.55 3.03
CA LYS A 68 10.87 -18.90 2.48
C LYS A 68 9.42 -19.35 2.58
N ALA A 69 8.68 -18.88 3.57
CA ALA A 69 7.27 -19.22 3.78
C ALA A 69 6.32 -18.42 2.87
N LEU A 70 6.81 -17.44 2.11
CA LEU A 70 5.97 -16.64 1.22
C LEU A 70 5.24 -17.53 0.20
N PRO A 71 3.91 -17.35 0.01
CA PRO A 71 3.14 -18.10 -0.99
C PRO A 71 3.71 -17.97 -2.42
N LEU A 72 4.47 -16.90 -2.67
CA LEU A 72 5.20 -16.63 -3.90
C LEU A 72 5.99 -17.84 -4.43
N TRP A 73 6.65 -18.59 -3.56
CA TRP A 73 7.52 -19.70 -3.98
C TRP A 73 6.75 -20.90 -4.52
N ARG A 74 5.45 -20.99 -4.21
CA ARG A 74 4.57 -22.08 -4.66
C ARG A 74 3.86 -21.76 -5.98
N GLN A 75 4.05 -20.56 -6.51
CA GLN A 75 3.42 -20.15 -7.76
C GLN A 75 4.13 -20.78 -8.98
N PRO A 76 3.42 -20.96 -10.11
CA PRO A 76 4.03 -21.31 -11.39
C PRO A 76 5.13 -20.32 -11.77
N ASP A 77 6.13 -20.75 -12.54
CA ASP A 77 7.34 -19.95 -12.77
C ASP A 77 7.07 -18.57 -13.38
N LEU A 78 6.14 -18.46 -14.33
CA LEU A 78 5.76 -17.15 -14.90
C LEU A 78 5.15 -16.22 -13.85
N GLU A 79 4.20 -16.70 -13.04
CA GLU A 79 3.58 -15.89 -11.98
C GLU A 79 4.59 -15.54 -10.88
N LYS A 80 5.46 -16.48 -10.53
CA LYS A 80 6.53 -16.30 -9.55
C LYS A 80 7.46 -15.16 -9.96
N TRP A 81 7.97 -15.17 -11.19
CA TRP A 81 8.84 -14.10 -11.69
C TRP A 81 8.11 -12.78 -11.87
N LEU A 82 6.84 -12.79 -12.31
CA LEU A 82 6.01 -11.60 -12.37
C LEU A 82 5.88 -10.94 -10.99
N TYR A 83 5.59 -11.71 -9.94
CA TYR A 83 5.45 -11.19 -8.60
C TYR A 83 6.80 -10.77 -7.98
N ILE A 84 7.89 -11.49 -8.24
CA ILE A 84 9.24 -11.06 -7.84
C ILE A 84 9.57 -9.71 -8.48
N GLY A 85 9.36 -9.58 -9.80
CA GLY A 85 9.57 -8.34 -10.53
C GLY A 85 8.70 -7.21 -9.98
N PHE A 86 7.40 -7.46 -9.77
CA PHE A 86 6.46 -6.49 -9.24
C PHE A 86 6.80 -6.03 -7.82
N TYR A 87 6.94 -6.94 -6.86
CA TYR A 87 7.20 -6.59 -5.47
C TYR A 87 8.62 -6.05 -5.29
N GLY A 88 9.61 -6.62 -5.99
CA GLY A 88 10.99 -6.19 -5.94
C GLY A 88 11.17 -4.78 -6.48
N SER A 89 10.63 -4.50 -7.68
CA SER A 89 10.68 -3.15 -8.27
C SER A 89 9.94 -2.13 -7.41
N PHE A 90 8.73 -2.45 -6.93
CA PHE A 90 7.98 -1.56 -6.05
C PHE A 90 8.71 -1.24 -4.75
N ALA A 91 9.26 -2.26 -4.08
CA ALA A 91 10.01 -2.08 -2.84
C ALA A 91 11.26 -1.22 -3.05
N TYR A 92 12.00 -1.46 -4.14
CA TYR A 92 13.16 -0.65 -4.51
C TYR A 92 12.77 0.80 -4.82
N LEU A 93 11.70 1.02 -5.60
CA LEU A 93 11.19 2.35 -5.94
C LEU A 93 10.76 3.13 -4.70
N ALA A 94 10.02 2.49 -3.79
CA ALA A 94 9.63 3.09 -2.53
C ALA A 94 10.85 3.44 -1.68
N ALA A 95 11.79 2.50 -1.51
CA ALA A 95 12.99 2.71 -0.72
C ALA A 95 13.85 3.86 -1.29
N SER A 96 14.19 3.79 -2.57
CA SER A 96 15.00 4.82 -3.23
C SER A 96 14.28 6.17 -3.31
N GLY A 97 13.00 6.19 -3.64
CA GLY A 97 12.21 7.43 -3.74
C GLY A 97 12.07 8.13 -2.39
N PHE A 98 11.58 7.44 -1.36
CA PHE A 98 11.36 8.06 -0.05
C PHE A 98 12.67 8.37 0.68
N PHE A 99 13.68 7.49 0.60
CA PHE A 99 14.97 7.75 1.24
C PHE A 99 15.59 9.05 0.74
N PHE A 100 15.70 9.22 -0.59
CA PHE A 100 16.28 10.43 -1.15
C PHE A 100 15.36 11.65 -0.95
N ALA A 101 14.04 11.49 -0.99
CA ALA A 101 13.12 12.60 -0.76
C ALA A 101 13.11 13.12 0.70
N ILE A 102 13.49 12.29 1.68
CA ILE A 102 13.48 12.63 3.10
C ILE A 102 14.87 13.06 3.57
N PHE A 103 15.91 12.29 3.23
CA PHE A 103 17.23 12.43 3.84
C PHE A 103 18.24 13.16 2.96
N VAL A 104 17.98 13.30 1.65
CA VAL A 104 18.94 13.87 0.70
C VAL A 104 18.36 15.14 0.09
N PRO A 105 18.82 16.35 0.52
CA PRO A 105 18.25 17.62 0.05
C PRO A 105 18.28 17.80 -1.48
N ARG A 106 19.30 17.24 -2.13
CA ARG A 106 19.48 17.27 -3.58
C ARG A 106 18.45 16.41 -4.34
N GLY A 107 17.80 15.46 -3.67
CA GLY A 107 16.98 14.43 -4.30
C GLY A 107 17.82 13.31 -4.90
N LEU A 108 17.21 12.49 -5.75
CA LEU A 108 17.80 11.29 -6.33
C LEU A 108 18.77 11.63 -7.49
N TYR A 109 19.97 11.04 -7.51
CA TYR A 109 21.00 11.27 -8.54
C TYR A 109 21.88 10.03 -8.75
N GLY A 110 22.68 10.01 -9.82
CA GLY A 110 23.68 8.96 -10.10
C GLY A 110 23.07 7.58 -10.38
N PHE A 111 23.78 6.52 -9.99
CA PHE A 111 23.31 5.13 -10.18
C PHE A 111 21.95 4.83 -9.52
N PRO A 112 21.64 5.33 -8.30
CA PRO A 112 20.30 5.20 -7.73
C PRO A 112 19.19 5.76 -8.62
N LEU A 113 19.44 6.87 -9.34
CA LEU A 113 18.47 7.43 -10.28
C LEU A 113 18.23 6.51 -11.47
N VAL A 114 19.30 5.96 -12.06
CA VAL A 114 19.20 5.01 -13.18
C VAL A 114 18.39 3.77 -12.75
N GLY A 115 18.74 3.19 -11.59
CA GLY A 115 18.02 2.07 -11.02
C GLY A 115 16.55 2.39 -10.76
N HIS A 116 16.24 3.61 -10.28
CA HIS A 116 14.86 4.02 -10.02
C HIS A 116 14.05 4.15 -11.31
N VAL A 117 14.61 4.72 -12.37
CA VAL A 117 13.93 4.82 -13.67
C VAL A 117 13.70 3.43 -14.27
N MET A 118 14.72 2.56 -14.26
CA MET A 118 14.60 1.18 -14.76
C MET A 118 13.59 0.36 -13.95
N GLY A 119 13.66 0.47 -12.61
CA GLY A 119 12.71 -0.14 -11.69
C GLY A 119 11.29 0.36 -11.94
N GLY A 120 11.12 1.65 -12.28
CA GLY A 120 9.86 2.27 -12.65
C GLY A 120 9.24 1.62 -13.89
N GLY A 121 10.05 1.41 -14.93
CA GLY A 121 9.63 0.71 -16.15
C GLY A 121 9.20 -0.73 -15.87
N LEU A 122 10.01 -1.48 -15.11
CA LEU A 122 9.68 -2.86 -14.72
C LEU A 122 8.39 -2.92 -13.88
N PHE A 123 8.25 -2.03 -12.90
CA PHE A 123 7.05 -1.93 -12.06
C PHE A 123 5.80 -1.67 -12.91
N ALA A 124 5.86 -0.69 -13.82
CA ALA A 124 4.73 -0.33 -14.68
C ALA A 124 4.32 -1.50 -15.60
N ALA A 125 5.29 -2.21 -16.18
CA ALA A 125 5.04 -3.38 -17.00
C ALA A 125 4.37 -4.51 -16.18
N CYS A 126 4.93 -4.85 -15.02
CA CYS A 126 4.37 -5.88 -14.15
C CYS A 126 2.96 -5.51 -13.66
N LEU A 127 2.75 -4.26 -13.24
CA LEU A 127 1.44 -3.76 -12.81
C LEU A 127 0.41 -3.89 -13.93
N THR A 128 0.77 -3.53 -15.16
CA THR A 128 -0.10 -3.66 -16.34
C THR A 128 -0.52 -5.11 -16.56
N VAL A 129 0.43 -6.05 -16.53
CA VAL A 129 0.15 -7.49 -16.68
C VAL A 129 -0.77 -7.98 -15.54
N ILE A 130 -0.51 -7.59 -14.29
CA ILE A 130 -1.36 -7.95 -13.14
C ILE A 130 -2.78 -7.41 -13.32
N VAL A 131 -2.95 -6.16 -13.75
CA VAL A 131 -4.27 -5.56 -13.96
C VAL A 131 -5.03 -6.28 -15.06
N ILE A 132 -4.40 -6.59 -16.18
CA ILE A 132 -5.05 -7.30 -17.30
C ILE A 132 -5.47 -8.71 -16.88
N LEU A 133 -4.59 -9.47 -16.25
CA LEU A 133 -4.83 -10.88 -15.95
C LEU A 133 -5.67 -11.11 -14.69
N LYS A 134 -5.50 -10.27 -13.66
CA LYS A 134 -6.07 -10.47 -12.33
C LYS A 134 -7.01 -9.34 -11.90
N GLY A 135 -7.09 -8.23 -12.64
CA GLY A 135 -7.97 -7.10 -12.32
C GLY A 135 -9.44 -7.49 -12.22
N ARG A 136 -9.89 -8.50 -12.99
CA ARG A 136 -11.26 -9.03 -12.89
C ARG A 136 -11.64 -9.50 -11.49
N ASN A 137 -10.68 -10.00 -10.70
CA ASN A 137 -10.92 -10.46 -9.33
C ASN A 137 -11.19 -9.30 -8.36
N PHE A 138 -10.88 -8.07 -8.78
CA PHE A 138 -11.08 -6.84 -8.02
C PHE A 138 -12.24 -5.99 -8.55
N ILE A 139 -12.99 -6.50 -9.54
CA ILE A 139 -14.24 -5.88 -9.97
C ILE A 139 -15.35 -6.44 -9.09
N SER A 140 -15.94 -5.59 -8.25
CA SER A 140 -17.21 -5.91 -7.61
C SER A 140 -18.31 -5.78 -8.65
N VAL A 141 -18.51 -6.77 -9.51
CA VAL A 141 -19.74 -6.86 -10.29
C VAL A 141 -20.84 -7.24 -9.28
N PRO A 142 -21.82 -6.36 -8.99
CA PRO A 142 -23.00 -6.80 -8.28
C PRO A 142 -23.58 -7.94 -9.12
N LYS A 143 -23.81 -9.13 -8.55
CA LYS A 143 -24.69 -10.12 -9.19
C LYS A 143 -25.94 -9.37 -9.64
N PRO A 144 -26.50 -9.64 -10.85
CA PRO A 144 -27.64 -8.87 -11.33
C PRO A 144 -28.82 -9.09 -10.41
N VAL A 145 -28.98 -8.21 -9.42
CA VAL A 145 -30.11 -8.14 -8.51
C VAL A 145 -30.83 -6.87 -8.90
N SER A 146 -31.64 -7.00 -9.97
CA SER A 146 -32.85 -6.20 -10.22
C SER A 146 -32.83 -4.82 -9.57
N LEU A 147 -31.96 -3.90 -10.04
CA LEU A 147 -31.90 -2.48 -9.64
C LEU A 147 -32.32 -2.21 -8.18
N SER A 148 -31.87 -3.06 -7.25
CA SER A 148 -32.53 -3.14 -5.95
C SER A 148 -32.07 -1.96 -5.10
N GLN A 149 -33.03 -1.31 -4.46
CA GLN A 149 -32.85 -0.21 -3.49
C GLN A 149 -31.81 -0.53 -2.38
N ALA A 150 -31.31 -1.77 -2.28
CA ALA A 150 -30.16 -2.18 -1.49
C ALA A 150 -28.84 -1.46 -1.85
N LEU A 151 -28.65 -0.95 -3.07
CA LEU A 151 -27.49 -0.10 -3.42
C LEU A 151 -27.62 1.34 -2.90
N LEU A 152 -28.83 1.76 -2.51
CA LEU A 152 -29.14 3.08 -1.95
C LEU A 152 -29.36 3.05 -0.43
N ASP A 153 -29.30 1.87 0.20
CA ASP A 153 -29.43 1.71 1.65
C ASP A 153 -28.09 2.01 2.35
N PRO A 154 -27.94 3.18 3.02
CA PRO A 154 -26.68 3.57 3.66
C PRO A 154 -26.24 2.59 4.74
N ARG A 155 -27.17 1.82 5.32
CA ARG A 155 -26.90 0.82 6.36
C ARG A 155 -26.19 -0.42 5.81
N LYS A 156 -26.33 -0.70 4.51
CA LYS A 156 -25.64 -1.80 3.80
C LYS A 156 -24.44 -1.33 2.98
N MET A 157 -24.23 -0.01 2.88
CA MET A 157 -23.07 0.63 2.25
C MET A 157 -21.89 0.88 3.21
N GLY A 158 -21.85 0.18 4.35
CA GLY A 158 -20.78 0.32 5.34
C GLY A 158 -19.38 0.06 4.75
N ILE A 159 -18.37 0.74 5.32
CA ILE A 159 -16.96 0.50 5.04
C ILE A 159 -16.62 -0.89 5.59
N THR A 160 -16.47 -1.87 4.70
CA THR A 160 -16.06 -3.25 5.05
C THR A 160 -14.62 -3.49 4.62
N ALA A 161 -13.90 -4.37 5.34
CA ALA A 161 -12.52 -4.74 4.98
C ALA A 161 -12.39 -5.22 3.52
N VAL A 162 -13.39 -5.93 3.00
CA VAL A 162 -13.43 -6.35 1.60
C VAL A 162 -13.49 -5.15 0.66
N ARG A 163 -14.39 -4.19 0.88
CA ARG A 163 -14.51 -2.98 0.05
C ARG A 163 -13.24 -2.12 0.14
N VAL A 164 -12.65 -1.98 1.32
CA VAL A 164 -11.39 -1.25 1.52
C VAL A 164 -10.25 -1.93 0.77
N LYS A 165 -10.17 -3.27 0.78
CA LYS A 165 -9.16 -4.01 0.02
C LYS A 165 -9.31 -3.81 -1.50
N LEU A 166 -10.54 -3.84 -2.02
CA LEU A 166 -10.80 -3.53 -3.43
C LEU A 166 -10.43 -2.08 -3.77
N ALA A 167 -10.82 -1.12 -2.93
CA ALA A 167 -10.48 0.28 -3.11
C ALA A 167 -8.97 0.50 -3.06
N ALA A 168 -8.26 -0.14 -2.13
CA ALA A 168 -6.80 -0.08 -2.03
C ALA A 168 -6.13 -0.64 -3.28
N PHE A 169 -6.62 -1.74 -3.84
CA PHE A 169 -6.11 -2.27 -5.12
C PHE A 169 -6.26 -1.25 -6.26
N TRP A 170 -7.46 -0.70 -6.48
CA TRP A 170 -7.66 0.25 -7.58
C TRP A 170 -6.97 1.59 -7.36
N LEU A 171 -6.89 2.06 -6.12
CA LEU A 171 -6.12 3.25 -5.78
C LEU A 171 -4.62 3.03 -6.04
N PHE A 172 -4.10 1.84 -5.73
CA PHE A 172 -2.73 1.46 -6.07
C PHE A 172 -2.49 1.47 -7.58
N VAL A 173 -3.41 0.89 -8.36
CA VAL A 173 -3.35 0.87 -9.83
C VAL A 173 -3.37 2.29 -10.40
N LEU A 174 -4.31 3.13 -9.96
CA LEU A 174 -4.42 4.52 -10.38
C LEU A 174 -3.14 5.30 -10.04
N ALA A 175 -2.65 5.17 -8.81
CA ALA A 175 -1.40 5.80 -8.40
C ALA A 175 -0.20 5.32 -9.22
N GLY A 176 -0.13 4.02 -9.56
CA GLY A 176 0.88 3.46 -10.46
C GLY A 176 0.84 4.07 -11.86
N LEU A 177 -0.36 4.26 -12.43
CA LEU A 177 -0.53 4.96 -13.70
C LEU A 177 -0.08 6.42 -13.60
N LEU A 178 -0.48 7.13 -12.55
CA LEU A 178 -0.10 8.53 -12.32
C LEU A 178 1.41 8.68 -12.12
N LEU A 179 2.07 7.72 -11.46
CA LEU A 179 3.53 7.65 -11.34
C LEU A 179 4.20 7.51 -12.71
N ALA A 180 3.71 6.62 -13.56
CA ALA A 180 4.23 6.45 -14.92
C ALA A 180 4.06 7.74 -15.75
N LEU A 181 2.86 8.33 -15.75
CA LEU A 181 2.58 9.57 -16.49
C LEU A 181 3.43 10.73 -15.99
N SER A 182 3.55 10.92 -14.68
CA SER A 182 4.34 12.00 -14.09
C SER A 182 5.85 11.82 -14.27
N ALA A 183 6.33 10.60 -14.52
CA ALA A 183 7.73 10.35 -14.88
C ALA A 183 7.98 10.57 -16.38
N LEU A 184 7.06 10.14 -17.25
CA LEU A 184 7.25 10.14 -18.71
C LEU A 184 6.89 11.47 -19.37
N LEU A 185 5.80 12.13 -18.96
CA LEU A 185 5.36 13.38 -19.58
C LEU A 185 6.41 14.50 -19.51
N PRO A 186 7.13 14.70 -18.40
CA PRO A 186 8.21 15.70 -18.34
C PRO A 186 9.40 15.43 -19.27
N MET A 187 9.55 14.18 -19.76
CA MET A 187 10.58 13.82 -20.74
C MET A 187 10.21 14.26 -22.17
N LEU A 188 8.93 14.55 -22.41
CA LEU A 188 8.47 15.09 -23.69
C LEU A 188 8.65 16.62 -23.70
N PRO A 189 8.87 17.25 -24.86
CA PRO A 189 8.97 18.69 -25.00
C PRO A 189 7.60 19.42 -24.89
N LEU A 190 6.69 18.88 -24.07
CA LEU A 190 5.32 19.38 -23.89
C LEU A 190 5.20 20.32 -22.68
N LEU A 191 6.04 20.12 -21.66
CA LEU A 191 5.93 20.83 -20.40
C LEU A 191 7.06 21.84 -20.24
N ARG A 192 6.68 23.10 -20.01
CA ARG A 192 7.63 24.14 -19.55
C ARG A 192 8.03 23.86 -18.09
N THR A 193 8.99 24.62 -17.58
CA THR A 193 9.54 24.49 -16.21
C THR A 193 8.47 24.40 -15.12
N ALA A 194 7.39 25.19 -15.21
CA ALA A 194 6.30 25.13 -14.25
C ALA A 194 5.57 23.77 -14.25
N GLY A 195 5.32 23.21 -15.44
CA GLY A 195 4.70 21.90 -15.61
C GLY A 195 5.61 20.77 -15.10
N GLN A 196 6.92 20.86 -15.33
CA GLN A 196 7.89 19.89 -14.82
C GLN A 196 7.93 19.91 -13.28
N LYS A 197 7.93 21.09 -12.65
CA LYS A 197 7.85 21.22 -11.18
C LYS A 197 6.57 20.63 -10.61
N PHE A 198 5.43 20.90 -11.26
CA PHE A 198 4.15 20.30 -10.87
C PHE A 198 4.20 18.78 -10.98
N MET A 199 4.66 18.23 -12.11
CA MET A 199 4.74 16.78 -12.31
C MET A 199 5.68 16.11 -11.30
N PHE A 200 6.77 16.77 -10.91
CA PHE A 200 7.66 16.27 -9.87
C PHE A 200 6.94 16.15 -8.51
N GLU A 201 6.23 17.19 -8.07
CA GLU A 201 5.46 17.10 -6.81
C GLU A 201 4.31 16.10 -6.92
N PHE A 202 3.60 16.10 -8.05
CA PHE A 202 2.52 15.16 -8.32
C PHE A 202 3.00 13.69 -8.30
N HIS A 203 4.20 13.43 -8.83
CA HIS A 203 4.87 12.13 -8.76
C HIS A 203 5.11 11.72 -7.31
N ARG A 204 5.65 12.62 -6.48
CA ARG A 204 5.93 12.37 -5.05
C ARG A 204 4.66 12.03 -4.27
N TYR A 205 3.58 12.78 -4.47
CA TYR A 205 2.31 12.49 -3.79
C TYR A 205 1.64 11.22 -4.33
N SER A 206 1.75 10.93 -5.62
CA SER A 206 1.29 9.66 -6.19
C SER A 206 2.06 8.47 -5.61
N ALA A 207 3.38 8.62 -5.37
CA ALA A 207 4.20 7.61 -4.70
C ALA A 207 3.71 7.34 -3.28
N LEU A 208 3.39 8.40 -2.53
CA LEU A 208 2.83 8.29 -1.18
C LEU A 208 1.49 7.57 -1.18
N VAL A 209 0.57 7.94 -2.08
CA VAL A 209 -0.73 7.27 -2.23
C VAL A 209 -0.55 5.79 -2.57
N SER A 210 0.34 5.47 -3.50
CA SER A 210 0.66 4.08 -3.86
C SER A 210 1.21 3.29 -2.67
N ALA A 211 2.14 3.86 -1.89
CA ALA A 211 2.69 3.23 -0.70
C ALA A 211 1.63 2.97 0.39
N ILE A 212 0.75 3.94 0.65
CA ILE A 212 -0.35 3.78 1.60
C ILE A 212 -1.32 2.70 1.13
N ALA A 213 -1.72 2.74 -0.14
CA ALA A 213 -2.63 1.75 -0.73
C ALA A 213 -2.04 0.34 -0.64
N ALA A 214 -0.76 0.16 -0.93
CA ALA A 214 -0.06 -1.12 -0.77
C ALA A 214 -0.03 -1.59 0.68
N ALA A 215 0.29 -0.70 1.63
CA ALA A 215 0.33 -1.04 3.05
C ALA A 215 -1.04 -1.49 3.57
N VAL A 216 -2.11 -0.76 3.22
CA VAL A 216 -3.49 -1.11 3.57
C VAL A 216 -3.88 -2.45 2.94
N TYR A 217 -3.59 -2.64 1.65
CA TYR A 217 -3.91 -3.89 0.96
C TYR A 217 -3.24 -5.10 1.64
N ILE A 218 -1.93 -5.01 1.89
CA ILE A 218 -1.14 -6.09 2.49
C ILE A 218 -1.62 -6.38 3.92
N ASP A 219 -1.92 -5.36 4.71
CA ASP A 219 -2.41 -5.57 6.07
C ASP A 219 -3.74 -6.33 6.09
N LEU A 220 -4.68 -5.95 5.23
CA LEU A 220 -5.97 -6.62 5.10
C LEU A 220 -5.85 -8.03 4.50
N GLU A 221 -4.87 -8.28 3.63
CA GLU A 221 -4.60 -9.62 3.10
C GLU A 221 -4.00 -10.54 4.17
N VAL A 222 -3.04 -10.05 4.96
CA VAL A 222 -2.28 -10.86 5.91
C VAL A 222 -3.02 -11.03 7.24
N PHE A 223 -3.68 -9.98 7.72
CA PHE A 223 -4.32 -9.93 9.04
C PHE A 223 -5.85 -9.83 8.98
N GLY A 224 -6.44 -9.74 7.79
CA GLY A 224 -7.90 -9.78 7.65
C GLY A 224 -8.48 -11.13 8.09
N PRO A 225 -9.78 -11.18 8.43
CA PRO A 225 -10.46 -12.44 8.69
C PRO A 225 -10.29 -13.36 7.48
N ARG A 226 -9.63 -14.51 7.65
CA ARG A 226 -9.56 -15.51 6.59
C ARG A 226 -11.01 -15.92 6.29
N ARG A 227 -11.43 -15.76 5.04
CA ARG A 227 -12.67 -16.40 4.58
C ARG A 227 -12.46 -17.90 4.76
N LEU A 228 -13.16 -18.49 5.74
CA LEU A 228 -13.50 -19.91 5.74
C LEU A 228 -14.51 -20.15 4.62
#